data_AF-A0A392RKI8-F1
#
_entry.id   AF-A0A392RKI8-F1
#
_cell.length_a   1.000
_cell.length_b   1.000
_cell.length_c   1.000
_cell.angle_alpha   90.00
_cell.angle_beta   90.00
_cell.angle_gamma   90.00
#
_symmetry.space_group_name_H-M   'P 1'
#
loop_
_entity.id
_entity.type
_entity.pdbx_description
1 polymer ?
#
loop_
_entity_poly.entity_id
_entity_poly.type
_entity_poly.pdbx_seq_one_letter_code
_entity_poly.pdbx_strand_id
1 'polypeptide(L)'
;FLLKPLKQFLLQHRPDCIVVDTFHRWAGDIDELKIPRIDDFTGNGCFPGCVIENTRKHVVLESLSSDSEPFVIPGLADRIEIKEIAYGLEASDQSFIWVVGKIINSSKQEETCSEN
;
A
#
# COMPACT_ATOMS: atom_id res chain seq x y z
N PHE A 1 1.23 -17.96 12.49
CA PHE A 1 0.64 -18.45 13.76
C PHE A 1 -0.87 -18.17 13.91
N LEU A 2 -1.41 -17.04 13.39
CA LEU A 2 -2.85 -16.71 13.52
C LEU A 2 -3.78 -17.33 12.46
N LEU A 3 -3.24 -17.82 11.33
CA LEU A 3 -4.07 -18.32 10.23
C LEU A 3 -4.92 -19.55 10.62
N LYS A 4 -4.36 -20.50 11.37
CA LYS A 4 -5.08 -21.70 11.82
C LYS A 4 -6.30 -21.38 12.70
N PRO A 5 -6.16 -20.61 13.82
CA PRO A 5 -7.32 -20.25 14.62
C PRO A 5 -8.33 -19.38 13.85
N LEU A 6 -7.87 -18.52 12.92
CA LEU A 6 -8.76 -17.75 12.05
C LEU A 6 -9.60 -18.65 11.13
N LYS A 7 -8.99 -19.63 10.45
CA LYS A 7 -9.71 -20.60 9.61
C LYS A 7 -10.79 -21.34 10.40
N GLN A 8 -10.46 -21.80 11.61
CA GLN A 8 -11.41 -22.48 12.47
C GLN A 8 -12.60 -21.60 12.86
N PHE A 9 -12.34 -20.33 13.19
CA PHE A 9 -13.37 -19.34 13.51
C PHE A 9 -14.29 -19.07 12.30
N LEU A 10 -13.71 -18.87 11.12
CA LEU A 10 -14.46 -18.64 9.88
C LEU A 10 -15.33 -19.84 9.49
N LEU A 11 -14.87 -21.07 9.72
CA LEU A 11 -15.67 -22.28 9.50
C LEU A 11 -16.86 -22.38 10.46
N GLN A 12 -16.70 -21.94 11.71
CA GLN A 12 -17.75 -22.04 12.74
C GLN A 12 -18.86 -20.99 12.57
N HIS A 13 -18.52 -19.80 12.08
CA HIS A 13 -19.48 -18.69 11.98
C HIS A 13 -19.91 -18.40 10.55
N ARG A 14 -19.08 -18.79 9.57
CA ARG A 14 -19.31 -18.70 8.13
C ARG A 14 -19.95 -17.37 7.68
N PRO A 15 -19.23 -16.24 7.81
CA PRO A 15 -19.74 -14.93 7.38
C PRO A 15 -20.03 -14.89 5.88
N ASP A 16 -20.88 -13.95 5.46
CA ASP A 16 -21.24 -13.76 4.05
C ASP A 16 -20.11 -13.14 3.21
N CYS A 17 -19.20 -12.41 3.84
CA CYS A 17 -18.03 -11.80 3.19
C CYS A 17 -16.91 -11.52 4.21
N ILE A 18 -15.67 -11.50 3.74
CA ILE A 18 -14.49 -11.07 4.51
C ILE A 18 -13.92 -9.80 3.86
N VAL A 19 -13.58 -8.80 4.67
CA VAL A 19 -12.85 -7.62 4.20
C VAL A 19 -11.39 -7.78 4.61
N VAL A 20 -10.50 -7.79 3.62
CA VAL A 20 -9.08 -8.03 3.81
C VAL A 20 -8.33 -6.73 3.57
N ASP A 21 -7.56 -6.29 4.57
CA ASP A 21 -6.65 -5.17 4.39
C ASP A 21 -5.49 -5.54 3.45
N THR A 22 -5.12 -4.61 2.57
CA THR A 22 -4.13 -4.75 1.50
C THR A 22 -2.79 -5.36 1.94
N PHE A 23 -2.40 -5.23 3.21
CA PHE A 23 -1.12 -5.76 3.70
C PHE A 23 -1.15 -7.24 4.09
N HIS A 24 -2.31 -7.89 4.09
CA HIS A 24 -2.46 -9.28 4.52
C HIS A 24 -2.26 -10.28 3.39
N ARG A 25 -1.00 -10.59 3.08
CA ARG A 25 -0.62 -11.58 2.06
C ARG A 25 -1.16 -13.00 2.30
N TRP A 26 -1.56 -13.33 3.53
CA TRP A 26 -2.13 -14.63 3.87
C TRP A 26 -3.55 -14.83 3.36
N ALA A 27 -4.21 -13.79 2.83
CA ALA A 27 -5.61 -13.87 2.43
C ALA A 27 -5.87 -14.96 1.37
N GLY A 28 -4.92 -15.21 0.47
CA GLY A 28 -4.99 -16.33 -0.48
C GLY A 28 -5.12 -17.70 0.19
N ASP A 29 -4.55 -17.87 1.39
CA ASP A 29 -4.55 -19.15 2.09
C ASP A 29 -5.94 -19.55 2.60
N ILE A 30 -6.91 -18.64 2.65
CA ILE A 30 -8.28 -18.91 3.10
C ILE A 30 -9.30 -19.11 1.96
N ASP A 31 -8.86 -19.12 0.70
CA ASP A 31 -9.75 -19.32 -0.47
C ASP A 31 -10.40 -20.70 -0.53
N GLU A 32 -9.82 -21.68 0.17
CA GLU A 32 -10.41 -23.00 0.37
C GLU A 32 -11.75 -22.94 1.12
N LEU A 33 -12.00 -21.89 1.90
CA LEU A 33 -13.23 -21.72 2.69
C LEU A 33 -14.43 -21.30 1.84
N LYS A 34 -14.22 -20.88 0.58
CA LYS A 34 -15.27 -20.44 -0.36
C LYS A 34 -16.18 -19.34 0.21
N ILE A 35 -15.62 -18.46 1.04
CA ILE A 35 -16.28 -17.25 1.53
C ILE A 35 -15.87 -16.09 0.62
N PRO A 36 -16.82 -15.33 0.05
CA PRO A 36 -16.52 -14.12 -0.72
C PRO A 36 -15.62 -13.17 0.06
N ARG A 37 -14.73 -12.46 -0.65
CA ARG A 37 -13.85 -11.48 -0.02
C ARG A 37 -13.72 -10.21 -0.85
N ILE A 38 -13.51 -9.11 -0.14
CA ILE A 38 -13.09 -7.83 -0.70
C ILE A 38 -11.60 -7.71 -0.39
N ASP A 39 -10.80 -7.90 -1.43
CA ASP A 39 -9.35 -7.72 -1.38
C ASP A 39 -8.97 -6.24 -1.47
N ASP A 40 -7.76 -5.92 -1.00
CA ASP A 40 -7.13 -4.61 -1.11
C ASP A 40 -7.90 -3.46 -0.43
N PHE A 41 -8.54 -3.73 0.70
CA PHE A 41 -9.12 -2.68 1.52
C PHE A 41 -8.00 -1.78 2.07
N THR A 42 -7.91 -0.57 1.52
CA THR A 42 -6.96 0.44 1.97
C THR A 42 -7.74 1.52 2.73
N GLY A 43 -7.67 1.49 4.06
CA GLY A 43 -8.45 2.39 4.95
C GLY A 43 -8.09 3.88 4.90
N ASN A 44 -7.38 4.35 3.87
CA ASN A 44 -6.84 5.70 3.74
C ASN A 44 -7.71 6.65 2.89
N GLY A 45 -8.84 6.17 2.34
CA GLY A 45 -9.76 6.98 1.52
C GLY A 45 -9.32 7.14 0.06
N CYS A 46 -10.10 7.90 -0.72
CA CYS A 46 -9.89 7.97 -2.19
C CYS A 46 -8.66 8.81 -2.58
N PHE A 47 -8.38 9.90 -1.87
CA PHE A 47 -7.34 10.86 -2.26
C PHE A 47 -5.94 10.22 -2.35
N PRO A 48 -5.44 9.49 -1.34
CA PRO A 48 -4.14 8.83 -1.43
C PRO A 48 -4.07 7.83 -2.59
N GLY A 49 -5.16 7.09 -2.84
CA GLY A 49 -5.25 6.18 -3.99
C GLY A 49 -5.11 6.91 -5.32
N CYS A 50 -5.81 8.04 -5.49
CA CYS A 50 -5.70 8.86 -6.70
C CYS A 50 -4.28 9.43 -6.89
N VAL A 51 -3.63 9.88 -5.81
CA VAL A 51 -2.25 10.39 -5.85
C VAL A 51 -1.28 9.30 -6.30
N ILE A 52 -1.32 8.12 -5.65
CA ILE A 52 -0.43 6.99 -5.95
C ILE A 52 -0.60 6.57 -7.41
N GLU A 53 -1.84 6.37 -7.84
CA GLU A 53 -2.12 5.87 -9.19
C GLU A 53 -1.72 6.88 -10.27
N ASN A 54 -1.98 8.17 -10.07
CA ASN A 54 -1.57 9.19 -11.03
C ASN A 54 -0.05 9.39 -11.05
N THR A 55 0.61 9.34 -9.90
CA THR A 55 2.08 9.39 -9.81
C THR A 55 2.71 8.24 -10.58
N ARG A 56 2.17 7.02 -10.41
CA ARG A 56 2.64 5.80 -11.09
C ARG A 56 2.40 5.85 -12.59
N LYS A 57 1.19 6.24 -13.03
CA LYS A 57 0.83 6.31 -14.45
C LYS A 57 1.68 7.29 -15.26
N HIS A 58 2.07 8.39 -14.65
CA HIS A 58 2.82 9.45 -15.31
C HIS A 58 4.31 9.43 -14.97
N VAL A 59 4.76 8.40 -14.24
CA VAL A 59 6.17 8.15 -13.89
C VAL A 59 6.84 9.39 -13.29
N VAL A 60 6.09 10.15 -12.49
CA VAL A 60 6.51 11.50 -12.09
C VAL A 60 7.80 11.45 -11.26
N LEU A 61 7.92 10.46 -10.38
CA LEU A 61 9.07 10.32 -9.49
C LEU A 61 10.39 10.04 -10.22
N GLU A 62 10.38 9.31 -11.34
CA GLU A 62 11.62 9.01 -12.08
C GLU A 62 12.11 10.22 -12.90
N SER A 63 11.23 11.21 -13.11
CA SER A 63 11.55 12.44 -13.84
C SER A 63 12.10 13.56 -12.97
N LEU A 64 12.14 13.37 -11.64
CA LEU A 64 12.61 14.39 -10.71
C LEU A 64 14.14 14.43 -10.66
N SER A 65 14.66 15.64 -10.52
CA SER A 65 16.11 15.88 -10.41
C SER A 65 16.62 15.67 -8.97
N SER A 66 15.73 15.71 -7.99
CA SER A 66 16.03 15.57 -6.57
C SER A 66 14.82 15.00 -5.80
N ASP A 67 15.08 14.17 -4.79
CA ASP A 67 14.06 13.64 -3.87
C ASP A 67 13.31 14.76 -3.12
N SER A 68 13.94 15.94 -3.03
CA SER A 68 13.41 17.12 -2.38
C SER A 68 12.62 18.05 -3.30
N GLU A 69 12.59 17.78 -4.60
CA GLU A 69 11.89 18.60 -5.58
C GLU A 69 10.37 18.43 -5.44
N PRO A 70 9.59 19.50 -5.17
CA PRO A 70 8.14 19.39 -5.16
C PRO A 70 7.61 19.09 -6.55
N PHE A 71 6.56 18.28 -6.64
CA PHE A 71 5.96 17.94 -7.92
C PHE A 71 4.44 17.98 -7.90
N VAL A 72 3.86 18.31 -9.04
CA VAL A 72 2.41 18.36 -9.23
C VAL A 72 1.92 16.98 -9.63
N ILE A 73 0.80 16.53 -9.04
CA ILE A 73 0.15 15.29 -9.44
C ILE A 73 -0.68 15.53 -10.70
N PRO A 74 -0.30 14.95 -11.86
CA PRO A 74 -1.11 15.07 -13.07
C PRO A 74 -2.43 14.31 -12.92
N GLY A 75 -3.47 14.70 -13.66
CA GLY A 75 -4.73 13.95 -13.73
C GLY A 75 -5.71 14.15 -12.57
N LEU A 76 -5.42 15.05 -11.62
CA LEU A 76 -6.37 15.50 -10.60
C LEU A 76 -7.12 16.75 -11.06
N ALA A 77 -8.35 16.94 -10.57
CA ALA A 77 -9.18 18.10 -10.91
C ALA A 77 -8.57 19.42 -10.38
N ASP A 78 -8.00 19.35 -9.18
CA ASP A 78 -7.29 20.46 -8.55
C ASP A 78 -5.78 20.33 -8.72
N ARG A 79 -5.07 21.46 -8.74
CA ARG A 79 -3.60 21.48 -8.73
C ARG A 79 -3.10 21.09 -7.34
N ILE A 80 -2.71 19.83 -7.20
CA ILE A 80 -2.11 19.29 -5.98
C ILE A 80 -0.60 19.16 -6.17
N GLU A 81 0.15 19.74 -5.25
CA GLU A 81 1.62 19.70 -5.20
C GLU A 81 2.04 18.92 -3.95
N ILE A 82 2.92 17.93 -4.12
CA ILE A 82 3.39 17.05 -3.04
C ILE A 82 4.86 17.32 -2.77
N LYS A 83 5.22 17.27 -1.48
CA LYS A 83 6.59 17.38 -0.96
C LYS A 83 6.93 16.13 -0.15
N GLU A 84 8.22 15.85 -0.02
CA GLU A 84 8.72 14.79 0.85
C GLU A 84 8.26 15.00 2.30
N ILE A 85 7.94 13.92 3.01
CA ILE A 85 7.44 13.98 4.40
C ILE A 85 8.43 14.68 5.34
N ALA A 86 9.74 14.58 5.06
CA ALA A 86 10.80 15.26 5.79
C ALA A 86 10.56 16.78 5.87
N TYR A 87 10.14 17.41 4.77
CA TYR A 87 9.81 18.83 4.73
C TYR A 87 8.58 19.18 5.56
N GLY A 88 7.57 18.32 5.56
CA GLY A 88 6.38 18.51 6.40
C GLY A 88 6.75 18.47 7.88
N LEU A 89 7.64 17.56 8.27
CA LEU A 89 8.15 17.46 9.64
C LEU A 89 9.00 18.67 10.02
N GLU A 90 9.93 19.08 9.15
CA GLU A 90 10.76 20.28 9.36
C GLU A 90 9.91 21.54 9.50
N ALA A 91 8.94 21.75 8.60
CA ALA A 91 8.05 22.91 8.63
C ALA A 91 7.06 22.93 9.81
N SER A 92 6.89 21.82 10.52
CA SER A 92 5.96 21.72 11.66
C SER A 92 6.50 22.33 12.96
N ASP A 93 7.79 22.68 13.00
CA ASP A 93 8.51 23.13 14.21
C ASP A 93 8.33 22.17 15.43
N GLN A 94 7.98 20.90 15.18
CA GLN A 94 7.88 19.88 16.22
C GLN A 94 9.23 19.17 16.37
N SER A 95 9.60 18.84 17.60
CA SER A 95 10.75 17.96 17.84
C SER A 95 10.39 16.53 17.41
N PHE A 96 11.14 15.96 16.47
CA PHE A 96 10.99 14.57 16.04
C PHE A 96 12.35 13.84 16.05
N ILE A 97 12.30 12.50 16.17
CA ILE A 97 13.49 11.65 16.18
C ILE A 97 13.57 10.91 14.85
N TRP A 98 14.71 11.01 14.18
CA TRP A 98 15.01 10.20 13.00
C TRP A 98 15.42 8.78 13.41
N VAL A 99 14.73 7.77 12.88
CA VAL A 99 15.11 6.37 13.02
C VAL A 99 15.47 5.84 11.64
N VAL A 100 16.77 5.61 11.41
CA VAL A 100 17.27 5.08 10.13
C VAL A 100 17.56 3.59 10.28
N GLY A 101 16.83 2.76 9.53
CA GLY A 101 17.05 1.31 9.47
C GLY A 101 18.12 0.92 8.45
N LYS A 102 18.75 -0.26 8.62
CA LYS A 102 19.59 -0.85 7.56
C LYS A 102 18.72 -1.25 6.38
N ILE A 103 19.10 -0.82 5.17
CA ILE A 103 18.48 -1.30 3.92
C ILE A 103 18.91 -2.76 3.74
N ILE A 104 18.00 -3.69 3.99
CA ILE A 104 18.21 -5.10 3.66
C ILE A 104 17.71 -5.29 2.23
N ASN A 105 18.63 -5.42 1.27
CA ASN A 105 18.29 -5.79 -0.10
C ASN A 105 17.61 -7.15 -0.08
N SER A 106 16.28 -7.16 -0.17
CA SER A 106 15.52 -8.36 -0.48
C SER A 106 15.53 -8.50 -2.00
N SER A 107 16.35 -9.41 -2.51
CA SER A 107 16.27 -9.85 -3.89
C SER A 107 14.84 -10.32 -4.17
N LYS A 108 14.09 -9.56 -4.96
CA LYS A 108 12.82 -10.03 -5.54
C LYS A 108 13.17 -11.20 -6.48
N GLN A 109 12.72 -12.40 -6.16
CA GLN A 109 12.48 -13.40 -7.20
C GLN A 109 11.14 -13.01 -7.85
N GLU A 110 11.22 -12.54 -9.09
CA GLU A 110 10.09 -12.53 -10.01
C GLU A 110 9.79 -13.99 -10.38
N GLU A 111 8.79 -14.59 -9.74
CA GLU A 111 8.11 -15.74 -10.34
C GLU A 111 7.14 -15.20 -11.39
N THR A 112 7.61 -15.23 -12.64
CA THR A 112 6.77 -15.18 -13.82
C THR A 112 6.04 -16.51 -13.93
N CYS A 113 4.74 -16.54 -13.63
CA CYS A 113 3.88 -17.65 -14.03
C CYS A 113 3.74 -17.61 -15.56
N SER A 114 4.48 -18.48 -16.24
CA SER A 114 4.19 -18.85 -17.62
C SER A 114 2.92 -19.70 -17.63
N GLU A 115 1.96 -19.26 -18.44
CA GLU A 115 0.75 -20.00 -18.79
C GLU A 115 1.15 -21.32 -19.49
N ASN A 116 0.52 -22.43 -19.06
CA ASN A 116 0.39 -23.64 -19.87
C ASN A 116 -0.92 -23.58 -20.64
#